data_AF-A0A7X9FPL4-F1
#
_entry.id   AF-A0A7X9FPL4-F1
#
_cell.length_a   1.000
_cell.length_b   1.000
_cell.length_c   1.000
_cell.angle_alpha   90.00
_cell.angle_beta   90.00
_cell.angle_gamma   90.00
#
_symmetry.space_group_name_H-M   'P 1'
#
loop_
_entity.id
_entity.type
_entity.pdbx_description
1 polymer ?
#
loop_
_entity_poly.entity_id
_entity_poly.type
_entity_poly.pdbx_seq_one_letter_code
_entity_poly.pdbx_strand_id
1 'polypeptide(L)' 'MGPEEAAQAACLLACKAAIPIHYKTFDVLTGTLEEFRNACRPRGIEVIELKPGEILKF' A
#
# COMPACT_ATOMS: atom_id res chain seq x y z
N MET A 1 -2.97 -7.50 -8.00
CA MET A 1 -1.57 -7.29 -7.57
C MET A 1 -1.53 -7.53 -6.08
N GLY A 2 -0.59 -8.33 -5.58
CA GLY A 2 -0.45 -8.55 -4.15
C GLY A 2 0.39 -7.45 -3.49
N PRO A 3 0.52 -7.51 -2.15
CA PRO A 3 1.28 -6.52 -1.39
C PRO A 3 2.77 -6.42 -1.77
N GLU A 4 3.43 -7.55 -2.05
CA GLU A 4 4.85 -7.58 -2.39
C GLU A 4 5.11 -6.95 -3.77
N GLU A 5 4.30 -7.28 -4.77
CA GLU A 5 4.43 -6.71 -6.11
C GLU A 5 4.09 -5.22 -6.12
N ALA A 6 3.14 -4.78 -5.29
CA ALA A 6 2.81 -3.36 -5.13
C ALA A 6 3.96 -2.58 -4.48
N ALA A 7 4.61 -3.13 -3.45
CA ALA A 7 5.78 -2.52 -2.82
C ALA A 7 6.96 -2.46 -3.78
N GLN A 8 7.17 -3.50 -4.60
CA GLN A 8 8.16 -3.49 -5.66
C GLN A 8 7.88 -2.39 -6.70
N ALA A 9 6.63 -2.24 -7.14
CA ALA A 9 6.25 -1.19 -8.09
C ALA A 9 6.53 0.21 -7.53
N ALA A 10 6.14 0.48 -6.28
CA ALA A 10 6.42 1.75 -5.61
C ALA A 10 7.93 2.03 -5.48
N CYS A 11 8.74 0.99 -5.21
CA CYS A 11 10.19 1.10 -5.15
C CYS A 11 10.82 1.45 -6.51
N LEU A 12 10.35 0.82 -7.59
CA LEU A 12 10.85 1.10 -8.94
C LEU A 12 10.57 2.55 -9.37
N LEU A 13 9.49 3.13 -8.87
CA LEU A 13 9.11 4.53 -9.11
C LEU A 13 9.77 5.52 -8.12
N ALA A 14 10.63 5.05 -7.22
CA ALA A 14 11.25 5.85 -6.16
C ALA A 14 10.22 6.64 -5.32
N CYS A 15 9.05 6.04 -5.06
CA CYS A 15 8.02 6.66 -4.23
C CYS A 15 8.52 6.84 -2.80
N LYS A 16 8.26 8.02 -2.22
CA LYS A 16 8.53 8.29 -0.79
C LYS A 16 7.43 7.73 0.11
N ALA A 17 6.19 7.78 -0.37
CA ALA A 17 5.02 7.27 0.31
C ALA A 17 4.08 6.57 -0.68
N ALA A 18 3.28 5.62 -0.18
CA ALA A 18 2.27 4.90 -0.92
C ALA A 18 0.97 4.79 -0.11
N ILE A 19 -0.15 4.99 -0.80
CA ILE A 19 -1.50 4.76 -0.25
C ILE A 19 -2.00 3.46 -0.87
N PRO A 20 -2.20 2.38 -0.09
CA PRO A 20 -2.77 1.15 -0.60
C PRO A 20 -4.25 1.39 -0.94
N ILE A 21 -4.64 0.98 -2.13
CA ILE A 21 -6.02 1.01 -2.61
C ILE A 21 -6.43 -0.40 -3.05
N HIS A 22 -7.72 -0.59 -3.31
CA HIS A 22 -8.25 -1.84 -3.86
C HIS A 22 -7.90 -3.08 -2.99
N TYR A 23 -8.10 -2.95 -1.68
CA TYR A 23 -7.99 -4.02 -0.68
C TYR A 23 -9.21 -4.00 0.24
N LYS A 24 -9.58 -5.15 0.84
CA LYS A 24 -10.67 -5.28 1.84
C LYS A 24 -12.07 -4.81 1.37
N THR A 25 -12.28 -4.58 0.07
CA THR A 25 -13.59 -4.19 -0.47
C THR A 25 -14.42 -5.38 -0.95
N PHE A 26 -13.77 -6.49 -1.30
CA PHE A 26 -14.41 -7.73 -1.76
C PHE A 26 -13.68 -8.94 -1.16
N ASP A 27 -14.39 -10.04 -0.91
CA ASP A 27 -13.85 -11.23 -0.25
C ASP A 27 -12.65 -11.86 -0.99
N VAL A 28 -12.60 -11.73 -2.32
CA VAL A 28 -11.50 -12.24 -3.15
C VAL A 28 -10.19 -11.45 -2.98
N LEU A 29 -10.24 -10.28 -2.36
CA LEU A 29 -9.07 -9.43 -2.12
C LEU A 29 -8.42 -9.82 -0.79
N THR A 30 -7.56 -10.82 -0.85
CA THR A 30 -6.92 -11.42 0.33
C THR A 30 -5.70 -10.67 0.85
N GLY A 31 -5.09 -9.80 0.04
CA GLY A 31 -3.94 -9.00 0.45
C GLY A 31 -4.28 -8.02 1.57
N THR A 32 -3.40 -7.94 2.56
CA THR A 32 -3.61 -7.14 3.77
C THR A 32 -2.73 -5.90 3.81
N LEU A 33 -3.17 -4.91 4.59
CA LEU A 33 -2.38 -3.72 4.86
C LEU A 33 -1.05 -4.06 5.55
N GLU A 34 -1.05 -5.02 6.47
CA GLU A 34 0.14 -5.38 7.25
C GLU A 34 1.20 -6.04 6.37
N GLU A 35 0.80 -6.92 5.46
CA GLU A 35 1.70 -7.48 4.43
C GLU A 35 2.30 -6.36 3.57
N PHE A 36 1.50 -5.35 3.18
CA PHE A 36 2.00 -4.23 2.39
C PHE A 36 2.97 -3.34 3.17
N ARG A 37 2.69 -3.07 4.46
CA ARG A 37 3.61 -2.35 5.36
C ARG A 37 4.93 -3.09 5.51
N ASN A 38 4.89 -4.40 5.70
CA ASN A 38 6.08 -5.22 5.86
C ASN A 38 6.91 -5.27 4.56
N ALA A 39 6.25 -5.33 3.40
CA ALA A 39 6.91 -5.26 2.10
C ALA A 39 7.53 -3.87 1.83
N CYS A 40 6.88 -2.78 2.23
CA CYS A 40 7.38 -1.41 2.02
C CYS A 40 8.53 -1.03 2.96
N ARG A 41 8.54 -1.54 4.20
CA ARG A 41 9.54 -1.20 5.23
C ARG A 41 11.00 -1.33 4.77
N PRO A 42 11.48 -2.47 4.21
CA PRO A 42 12.86 -2.60 3.76
C PRO A 42 13.19 -1.70 2.54
N ARG A 43 12.17 -1.19 1.85
CA ARG A 43 12.29 -0.30 0.68
C ARG A 43 12.28 1.18 1.07
N GLY A 44 12.10 1.50 2.36
CA GLY A 44 12.05 2.87 2.86
C GLY A 44 10.81 3.66 2.42
N ILE A 45 9.73 2.97 2.05
CA ILE A 45 8.49 3.57 1.57
C ILE A 45 7.52 3.73 2.75
N GLU A 46 7.05 4.96 2.99
CA GLU A 46 6.03 5.22 3.99
C GLU A 46 4.65 4.74 3.51
N VAL A 47 3.94 3.98 4.34
CA VAL A 47 2.58 3.52 4.00
C VAL A 47 1.55 4.37 4.73
N ILE A 48 0.77 5.12 3.96
CA ILE A 48 -0.31 5.96 4.46
C ILE A 48 -1.63 5.21 4.27
N GLU A 49 -2.23 4.76 5.36
CA GLU A 49 -3.57 4.14 5.31
C GLU A 49 -4.62 5.24 5.35
N LEU A 50 -5.61 5.13 4.45
CA LEU A 50 -6.81 5.95 4.45
C LEU A 50 -8.03 5.04 4.54
N LYS A 51 -8.96 5.38 5.43
CA LYS A 51 -10.30 4.76 5.47
C LYS A 51 -11.17 5.31 4.34
N PRO A 52 -12.16 4.55 3.85
CA PRO A 52 -13.11 5.04 2.87
C PRO A 52 -13.76 6.36 3.30
N GLY A 53 -13.63 7.40 2.47
CA GLY A 53 -14.14 8.74 2.74
C GLY A 53 -13.16 9.70 3.42
N GLU A 54 -11.98 9.24 3.86
CA GLU A 54 -10.92 10.13 4.35
C GLU A 54 -10.25 10.90 3.20
N ILE A 55 -9.81 12.12 3.50
CA ILE A 55 -9.15 13.03 2.56
C ILE A 55 -7.74 13.32 3.07
N LEU A 56 -6.74 13.05 2.25
CA LEU A 56 -5.37 13.50 2.45
C LEU A 56 -5.15 14.83 1.69
N LYS A 57 -4.53 15.80 2.36
CA LYS A 57 -4.12 17.08 1.77
C LYS A 57 -2.59 17.15 1.74
N PHE A 58 -2.05 17.78 0.70
CA PHE A 58 -0.62 17.98 0.48
C PHE A 58 -0.26 19.47 0.60
#